data_AF-A0AB40BLD3-F1
#
_entry.id   AF-A0AB40BLD3-F1
#
_cell.length_a   1.000
_cell.length_b   1.000
_cell.length_c   1.000
_cell.angle_alpha   90.00
_cell.angle_beta   90.00
_cell.angle_gamma   90.00
#
_symmetry.space_group_name_H-M   'P 1'
#
loop_
_entity.id
_entity.type
_entity.pdbx_description
1 polymer ?
#
loop_
_entity_poly.entity_id
_entity_poly.type
_entity_poly.pdbx_seq_one_letter_code
_entity_poly.pdbx_strand_id
1 'polypeptide(L)'
;MVSAHQIGMLAGNYTMWEAGGKQGLTLNTKAVNVIWGGEACKGRYWKNSLEGSAQVLELLAVYWLEVTGKIPLSLLSPNTKYKLLFNIKVTSDASGWNSPVILKVSLPGNRIHPVYVNLYEYAGHGWVDVPEGGLEFTVPPDDSGKLSFSMYENECDEWKKGLIIREVKFQPETAVRRII
;
A
#
# COMPACT_ATOMS: atom_id res chain seq x y z
N MET A 1 9.20 -23.87 12.29
CA MET A 1 9.23 -23.57 10.84
C MET A 1 9.07 -22.06 10.73
N VAL A 2 10.02 -21.34 10.14
CA VAL A 2 9.87 -19.88 9.95
C VAL A 2 8.83 -19.69 8.85
N SER A 3 7.75 -18.96 9.16
CA SER A 3 6.72 -18.63 8.17
C SER A 3 7.36 -17.89 6.99
N ALA A 4 6.95 -18.21 5.76
CA ALA A 4 7.44 -17.51 4.59
C ALA A 4 6.92 -16.06 4.61
N HIS A 5 7.82 -15.08 4.47
CA HIS A 5 7.47 -13.66 4.38
C HIS A 5 8.28 -13.02 3.25
N GLN A 6 7.62 -12.17 2.46
CA GLN A 6 8.33 -11.28 1.56
C GLN A 6 8.94 -10.14 2.38
N ILE A 7 10.23 -9.87 2.16
CA ILE A 7 10.89 -8.67 2.65
C ILE A 7 10.96 -7.67 1.49
N GLY A 8 10.41 -6.48 1.71
CA GLY A 8 10.42 -5.41 0.72
C GLY A 8 11.83 -4.84 0.53
N MET A 9 12.27 -4.75 -0.73
CA MET A 9 13.53 -4.10 -1.11
C MET A 9 13.21 -2.80 -1.82
N LEU A 10 13.50 -1.67 -1.19
CA LEU A 10 13.22 -0.36 -1.78
C LEU A 10 14.10 -0.09 -3.01
N ALA A 11 15.40 -0.40 -2.94
CA ALA A 11 16.35 -0.15 -4.02
C ALA A 11 15.88 -0.78 -5.35
N GLY A 12 15.75 0.04 -6.39
CA GLY A 12 15.32 -0.40 -7.73
C GLY A 12 13.83 -0.73 -7.88
N ASN A 13 13.01 -0.55 -6.83
CA ASN A 13 11.60 -0.95 -6.82
C ASN A 13 10.64 0.21 -6.50
N TYR A 14 11.11 1.44 -6.66
CA TYR A 14 10.27 2.64 -6.63
C TYR A 14 10.56 3.55 -7.82
N THR A 15 9.63 4.44 -8.09
CA THR A 15 9.78 5.54 -9.03
C THR A 15 9.43 6.84 -8.32
N MET A 16 10.18 7.89 -8.63
CA MET A 16 9.88 9.26 -8.20
C MET A 16 9.36 10.05 -9.39
N TRP A 17 8.47 10.96 -9.10
CA TRP A 17 7.89 11.89 -10.08
C TRP A 17 7.68 13.24 -9.41
N GLU A 18 7.35 14.27 -10.18
CA GLU A 18 7.12 15.62 -9.66
C GLU A 18 5.75 16.13 -10.11
N ALA A 19 5.02 16.79 -9.20
CA ALA A 19 3.87 17.61 -9.53
C ALA A 19 3.87 18.88 -8.69
N GLY A 20 3.65 20.03 -9.33
CA GLY A 20 3.57 21.32 -8.62
C GLY A 20 4.82 21.66 -7.79
N GLY A 21 6.01 21.22 -8.22
CA GLY A 21 7.26 21.40 -7.49
C GLY A 21 7.41 20.52 -6.24
N LYS A 22 6.57 19.49 -6.09
CA LYS A 22 6.61 18.52 -4.99
C LYS A 22 6.88 17.13 -5.53
N GLN A 23 7.68 16.36 -4.79
CA GLN A 23 8.02 14.98 -5.17
C GLN A 23 6.87 14.03 -4.83
N GLY A 24 6.50 13.17 -5.78
CA GLY A 24 5.66 12.00 -5.53
C GLY A 24 6.49 10.72 -5.63
N LEU A 25 5.98 9.67 -5.01
CA LEU A 25 6.67 8.38 -4.92
C LEU A 25 5.69 7.25 -5.19
N THR A 26 6.10 6.29 -6.03
CA THR A 26 5.34 5.06 -6.30
C THR A 26 6.23 3.85 -6.04
N LEU A 27 5.77 2.95 -5.18
CA LEU A 27 6.42 1.68 -4.84
C LEU A 27 5.75 0.55 -5.61
N ASN A 28 6.53 -0.32 -6.26
CA ASN A 28 5.99 -1.56 -6.81
C ASN A 28 5.89 -2.66 -5.73
N THR A 29 5.33 -3.82 -6.08
CA THR A 29 5.09 -4.92 -5.14
C THR A 29 6.35 -5.54 -4.52
N LYS A 30 7.54 -5.36 -5.10
CA LYS A 30 8.82 -5.82 -4.52
C LYS A 30 9.35 -4.90 -3.42
N ALA A 31 8.86 -3.67 -3.33
CA ALA A 31 9.26 -2.71 -2.29
C ALA A 31 8.47 -2.88 -0.97
N VAL A 32 7.46 -3.74 -0.93
CA VAL A 32 6.63 -3.98 0.27
C VAL A 32 6.93 -5.34 0.91
N ASN A 33 6.77 -5.40 2.23
CA ASN A 33 6.75 -6.66 2.96
C ASN A 33 5.35 -7.26 2.90
N VAL A 34 5.27 -8.59 2.82
CA VAL A 34 4.00 -9.31 2.73
C VAL A 34 4.09 -10.58 3.55
N ILE A 35 3.20 -10.74 4.53
CA ILE A 35 3.15 -11.97 5.31
C ILE A 35 2.62 -13.13 4.49
N TRP A 36 3.15 -14.33 4.72
CA TRP A 36 2.88 -15.52 3.91
C TRP A 36 3.34 -15.39 2.44
N GLY A 37 4.08 -14.32 2.10
CA GLY A 37 4.57 -14.03 0.75
C GLY A 37 6.04 -14.42 0.51
N GLY A 38 6.53 -14.04 -0.65
CA GLY A 38 7.93 -14.24 -1.07
C GLY A 38 8.20 -15.60 -1.71
N GLU A 39 9.41 -15.78 -2.25
CA GLU A 39 9.76 -16.99 -3.01
C GLU A 39 9.63 -18.28 -2.19
N ALA A 40 9.90 -18.20 -0.89
CA ALA A 40 9.77 -19.33 0.04
C ALA A 40 8.33 -19.87 0.13
N CYS A 41 7.31 -19.05 -0.15
CA CYS A 41 5.93 -19.52 -0.17
C CYS A 41 5.59 -20.31 -1.43
N LYS A 42 6.47 -20.33 -2.45
CA LYS A 42 6.31 -21.06 -3.74
C LYS A 42 4.94 -20.84 -4.40
N GLY A 43 4.41 -19.62 -4.33
CA GLY A 43 3.11 -19.30 -4.91
C GLY A 43 1.92 -19.86 -4.15
N ARG A 44 2.06 -20.31 -2.89
CA ARG A 44 1.00 -20.97 -2.12
C ARG A 44 -0.10 -20.03 -1.64
N TYR A 45 0.28 -18.84 -1.17
CA TYR A 45 -0.64 -17.88 -0.55
C TYR A 45 -0.73 -16.59 -1.36
N TRP A 46 0.38 -16.22 -2.00
CA TRP A 46 0.49 -15.09 -2.89
C TRP A 46 1.14 -15.50 -4.20
N LYS A 47 0.63 -14.99 -5.30
CA LYS A 47 1.15 -15.23 -6.64
C LYS A 47 1.64 -13.93 -7.25
N ASN A 48 2.90 -13.91 -7.68
CA ASN A 48 3.42 -12.85 -8.53
C ASN A 48 2.96 -13.08 -9.97
N SER A 49 2.44 -12.05 -10.62
CA SER A 49 2.06 -12.10 -12.03
C SER A 49 2.35 -10.77 -12.72
N LEU A 50 2.17 -10.75 -14.03
CA LEU A 50 2.24 -9.55 -14.84
C LEU A 50 0.84 -9.23 -15.36
N GLU A 51 0.37 -8.01 -15.15
CA GLU A 51 -0.81 -7.47 -15.82
C GLU A 51 -0.32 -6.37 -16.79
N GLY A 52 -0.22 -6.73 -18.07
CA GLY A 52 0.55 -5.96 -19.05
C GLY A 52 2.03 -5.97 -18.73
N SER A 53 2.64 -4.80 -18.56
CA SER A 53 4.05 -4.64 -18.15
C SER A 53 4.23 -4.47 -16.63
N ALA A 54 3.15 -4.35 -15.87
CA ALA A 54 3.21 -4.12 -14.43
C ALA A 54 3.28 -5.44 -13.65
N GLN A 55 4.23 -5.54 -12.73
CA GLN A 55 4.26 -6.62 -11.75
C GLN A 55 3.19 -6.41 -10.70
N VAL A 56 2.36 -7.42 -10.48
CA VAL A 56 1.28 -7.40 -9.50
C VAL A 56 1.39 -8.60 -8.55
N LEU A 57 0.75 -8.48 -7.39
CA LEU A 57 0.73 -9.51 -6.36
C LEU A 57 -0.71 -9.89 -6.03
N GLU A 58 -1.08 -11.12 -6.35
CA GLU A 58 -2.41 -11.69 -6.17
C GLU A 58 -2.47 -12.53 -4.90
N LEU A 59 -3.45 -12.26 -4.05
CA LEU A 59 -3.74 -13.03 -2.84
C LEU A 59 -4.61 -14.25 -3.20
N LEU A 60 -4.03 -15.44 -3.06
CA LEU A 60 -4.72 -16.70 -3.33
C LEU A 60 -5.61 -17.14 -2.16
N ALA A 61 -5.07 -17.10 -0.93
CA ALA A 61 -5.80 -17.42 0.30
C ALA A 61 -4.90 -17.17 1.53
N VAL A 62 -5.32 -16.33 2.49
CA VAL A 62 -4.69 -16.24 3.83
C VAL A 62 -5.73 -16.00 4.92
N TYR A 63 -5.44 -16.42 6.14
CA TYR A 63 -6.23 -16.04 7.32
C TYR A 63 -5.83 -14.66 7.84
N TRP A 64 -4.52 -14.44 8.04
CA TRP A 64 -3.97 -13.15 8.42
C TRP A 64 -3.39 -12.43 7.21
N LEU A 65 -3.89 -11.23 6.95
CA LEU A 65 -3.42 -10.32 5.91
C LEU A 65 -2.56 -9.23 6.55
N GLU A 66 -1.35 -9.04 6.04
CA GLU A 66 -0.54 -7.88 6.39
C GLU A 66 0.44 -7.56 5.25
N VAL A 67 0.34 -6.33 4.77
CA VAL A 67 1.25 -5.71 3.81
C VAL A 67 1.82 -4.47 4.46
N THR A 68 3.15 -4.36 4.53
CA THR A 68 3.80 -3.20 5.16
C THR A 68 4.92 -2.65 4.31
N GLY A 69 5.35 -1.44 4.61
CA GLY A 69 6.56 -0.89 4.00
C GLY A 69 7.18 0.19 4.86
N LYS A 70 8.42 0.51 4.54
CA LYS A 70 9.19 1.59 5.18
C LYS A 70 9.95 2.36 4.11
N ILE A 71 9.86 3.69 4.16
CA ILE A 71 10.58 4.58 3.25
C ILE A 71 11.31 5.67 4.05
N PRO A 72 12.51 6.11 3.62
CA PRO A 72 13.12 7.34 4.13
C PRO A 72 12.22 8.54 3.88
N LEU A 73 12.11 9.45 4.85
CA LEU A 73 11.34 10.69 4.68
C LEU A 73 11.98 11.62 3.64
N SER A 74 13.28 11.52 3.43
CA SER A 74 14.02 12.26 2.39
C SER A 74 13.61 11.95 0.94
N LEU A 75 12.77 10.92 0.72
CA LEU A 75 12.13 10.67 -0.58
C LEU A 75 10.84 11.48 -0.78
N LEU A 76 10.37 12.17 0.26
CA LEU A 76 9.17 13.00 0.25
C LEU A 76 9.58 14.45 0.51
N SER A 77 8.77 15.39 0.01
CA SER A 77 9.00 16.81 0.26
C SER A 77 8.64 17.17 1.71
N PRO A 78 9.52 17.82 2.48
CA PRO A 78 9.21 18.25 3.84
C PRO A 78 8.09 19.29 3.86
N ASN A 79 7.41 19.43 5.00
CA ASN A 79 6.29 20.37 5.20
C ASN A 79 5.21 20.28 4.11
N THR A 80 4.95 19.06 3.63
CA THR A 80 4.01 18.83 2.53
C THR A 80 3.01 17.77 2.98
N LYS A 81 1.73 18.04 2.71
CA LYS A 81 0.65 17.07 2.94
C LYS A 81 0.67 16.05 1.81
N TYR A 82 0.50 14.79 2.18
CA TYR A 82 0.49 13.64 1.27
C TYR A 82 -0.75 12.80 1.48
N LYS A 83 -1.06 12.04 0.44
CA LYS A 83 -2.02 10.94 0.46
C LYS A 83 -1.27 9.64 0.23
N LEU A 84 -1.43 8.69 1.14
CA LEU A 84 -1.07 7.28 0.91
C LEU A 84 -2.24 6.57 0.24
N LEU A 85 -1.97 5.91 -0.88
CA LEU A 85 -2.95 5.07 -1.58
C LEU A 85 -2.33 3.72 -1.95
N PHE A 86 -3.12 2.65 -1.86
CA PHE A 86 -2.82 1.37 -2.47
C PHE A 86 -3.61 1.27 -3.77
N ASN A 87 -2.93 1.04 -4.89
CA ASN A 87 -3.60 0.71 -6.13
C ASN A 87 -3.87 -0.81 -6.14
N ILE A 88 -5.15 -1.16 -6.07
CA ILE A 88 -5.59 -2.53 -5.92
C ILE A 88 -6.69 -2.87 -6.93
N LYS A 89 -6.95 -4.16 -7.05
CA LYS A 89 -8.12 -4.72 -7.70
C LYS A 89 -8.67 -5.83 -6.82
N VAL A 90 -9.99 -5.83 -6.61
CA VAL A 90 -10.70 -6.89 -5.90
C VAL A 90 -11.50 -7.67 -6.94
N THR A 91 -11.18 -8.94 -7.10
CA THR A 91 -11.81 -9.83 -8.08
C THR A 91 -13.28 -10.08 -7.73
N SER A 92 -14.10 -10.42 -8.73
CA SER A 92 -15.53 -10.68 -8.53
C SER A 92 -15.80 -11.95 -7.71
N ASP A 93 -14.85 -12.89 -7.65
CA ASP A 93 -14.90 -14.11 -6.85
C ASP A 93 -14.12 -14.00 -5.52
N ALA A 94 -13.76 -12.78 -5.12
CA ALA A 94 -13.13 -12.49 -3.84
C ALA A 94 -14.04 -12.88 -2.66
N SER A 95 -13.42 -13.34 -1.57
CA SER A 95 -14.13 -13.75 -0.35
C SER A 95 -13.31 -13.45 0.90
N GLY A 96 -13.97 -13.43 2.07
CA GLY A 96 -13.36 -13.18 3.38
C GLY A 96 -13.16 -11.71 3.73
N TRP A 97 -13.86 -10.80 3.04
CA TRP A 97 -13.74 -9.34 3.19
C TRP A 97 -14.90 -8.71 3.96
N ASN A 98 -15.57 -9.47 4.84
CA ASN A 98 -16.67 -8.94 5.65
C ASN A 98 -16.18 -7.99 6.74
N SER A 99 -14.93 -8.14 7.18
CA SER A 99 -14.24 -7.21 8.07
C SER A 99 -13.40 -6.21 7.27
N PRO A 100 -13.38 -4.93 7.66
CA PRO A 100 -12.58 -3.92 6.99
C PRO A 100 -11.08 -4.19 7.21
N VAL A 101 -10.26 -3.86 6.21
CA VAL A 101 -8.82 -3.75 6.39
C VAL A 101 -8.49 -2.44 7.10
N ILE A 102 -7.42 -2.44 7.87
CA ILE A 102 -6.91 -1.27 8.59
C ILE A 102 -5.70 -0.74 7.84
N LEU A 103 -5.78 0.52 7.41
CA LEU A 103 -4.69 1.28 6.82
C LEU A 103 -4.06 2.19 7.88
N LYS A 104 -2.73 2.14 8.00
CA LYS A 104 -1.97 2.98 8.93
C LYS A 104 -0.76 3.61 8.25
N VAL A 105 -0.46 4.82 8.70
CA VAL A 105 0.82 5.51 8.49
C VAL A 105 1.36 5.90 9.85
N SER A 106 2.66 5.67 10.05
CA SER A 106 3.38 6.11 11.24
C SER A 106 4.60 6.92 10.82
N LEU A 107 4.76 8.05 11.49
CA LEU A 107 5.83 9.03 11.31
C LEU A 107 6.43 9.35 12.69
N PRO A 108 7.72 9.71 12.78
CA PRO A 108 8.29 10.18 14.03
C PRO A 108 7.49 11.36 14.60
N GLY A 109 7.09 11.27 15.86
CA GLY A 109 6.39 12.36 16.58
C GLY A 109 4.93 12.60 16.20
N ASN A 110 4.37 11.87 15.23
CA ASN A 110 3.00 12.08 14.75
C ASN A 110 2.11 10.86 15.01
N ARG A 111 0.89 11.12 15.48
CA ARG A 111 -0.18 10.11 15.56
C ARG A 111 -1.18 10.38 14.45
N ILE A 112 -1.26 9.46 13.50
CA ILE A 112 -2.24 9.50 12.42
C ILE A 112 -3.30 8.46 12.73
N HIS A 113 -4.57 8.83 12.62
CA HIS A 113 -5.66 7.90 12.84
C HIS A 113 -5.70 6.84 11.73
N PRO A 114 -5.87 5.56 12.08
CA PRO A 114 -6.08 4.52 11.08
C PRO A 114 -7.36 4.80 10.29
N VAL A 115 -7.37 4.34 9.04
CA VAL A 115 -8.57 4.30 8.20
C VAL A 115 -8.99 2.84 8.01
N TYR A 116 -10.29 2.59 8.15
CA TYR A 116 -10.90 1.28 7.95
C TYR A 116 -11.54 1.25 6.58
N VAL A 117 -11.21 0.25 5.75
CA VAL A 117 -11.70 0.15 4.38
C VAL A 117 -12.35 -1.21 4.18
N ASN A 118 -13.61 -1.22 3.78
CA ASN A 118 -14.27 -2.44 3.35
C ASN A 118 -13.88 -2.77 1.90
N LEU A 119 -12.98 -3.74 1.71
CA LEU A 119 -12.51 -4.09 0.37
C LEU A 119 -13.59 -4.74 -0.50
N TYR A 120 -14.63 -5.32 0.11
CA TYR A 120 -15.72 -5.95 -0.64
C TYR A 120 -16.51 -4.95 -1.49
N GLU A 121 -16.55 -3.68 -1.09
CA GLU A 121 -17.22 -2.60 -1.85
C GLU A 121 -16.56 -2.32 -3.21
N TYR A 122 -15.35 -2.81 -3.44
CA TYR A 122 -14.60 -2.64 -4.67
C TYR A 122 -14.58 -3.89 -5.56
N ALA A 123 -15.31 -4.95 -5.17
CA ALA A 123 -15.35 -6.20 -5.91
C ALA A 123 -15.87 -5.98 -7.35
N GLY A 124 -15.05 -6.34 -8.34
CA GLY A 124 -15.38 -6.19 -9.76
C GLY A 124 -15.22 -4.78 -10.34
N HIS A 125 -14.79 -3.78 -9.56
CA HIS A 125 -14.60 -2.39 -10.04
C HIS A 125 -13.34 -2.21 -10.92
N GLY A 126 -12.50 -3.23 -11.04
CA GLY A 126 -11.20 -3.13 -11.71
C GLY A 126 -10.14 -2.50 -10.82
N TRP A 127 -9.26 -1.69 -11.41
CA TRP A 127 -8.17 -1.01 -10.69
C TRP A 127 -8.67 0.26 -10.00
N VAL A 128 -8.51 0.34 -8.69
CA VAL A 128 -8.92 1.45 -7.84
C VAL A 128 -7.80 1.86 -6.89
N ASP A 129 -7.79 3.12 -6.49
CA ASP A 129 -6.91 3.62 -5.42
C ASP A 129 -7.68 3.62 -4.09
N VAL A 130 -7.13 2.95 -3.07
CA VAL A 130 -7.73 2.86 -1.73
C VAL A 130 -6.81 3.43 -0.63
N PRO A 131 -7.35 4.11 0.40
CA PRO A 131 -8.76 4.45 0.54
C PRO A 131 -9.15 5.53 -0.47
N GLU A 132 -10.44 5.63 -0.80
CA GLU A 132 -10.94 6.75 -1.60
C GLU A 132 -10.54 8.08 -0.92
N GLY A 133 -10.02 9.02 -1.71
CA GLY A 133 -9.49 10.28 -1.19
C GLY A 133 -8.11 10.20 -0.54
N GLY A 134 -7.58 9.01 -0.26
CA GLY A 134 -6.25 8.75 0.29
C GLY A 134 -6.13 8.90 1.80
N LEU A 135 -5.22 8.15 2.42
CA LEU A 135 -4.89 8.30 3.84
C LEU A 135 -3.93 9.49 4.01
N GLU A 136 -4.44 10.59 4.57
CA GLU A 136 -3.72 11.85 4.64
C GLU A 136 -2.70 11.90 5.78
N PHE A 137 -1.53 12.49 5.51
CA PHE A 137 -0.52 12.79 6.51
C PHE A 137 0.36 13.97 6.07
N THR A 138 1.05 14.59 7.02
CA THR A 138 1.99 15.70 6.73
C THR A 138 3.41 15.28 7.06
N VAL A 139 4.31 15.43 6.10
CA VAL A 139 5.75 15.17 6.28
C VAL A 139 6.33 16.26 7.19
N PRO A 140 7.02 15.89 8.29
CA PRO A 140 7.63 16.86 9.19
C PRO A 140 8.74 17.69 8.50
N PRO A 141 9.15 18.84 9.08
CA PRO A 141 10.28 19.60 8.57
C PRO A 141 11.60 18.82 8.58
N ASP A 142 11.78 17.96 9.59
CA ASP A 142 12.93 17.05 9.73
C ASP A 142 12.67 15.74 8.98
N ASP A 143 13.46 15.47 7.95
CA ASP A 143 13.34 14.32 7.07
C ASP A 143 14.38 13.20 7.36
N SER A 144 15.11 13.30 8.47
CA SER A 144 16.12 12.31 8.87
C SER A 144 15.54 10.93 9.25
N GLY A 145 14.23 10.87 9.47
CA GLY A 145 13.50 9.67 9.87
C GLY A 145 13.02 8.78 8.71
N LYS A 146 12.17 7.81 9.09
CA LYS A 146 11.48 6.93 8.15
C LYS A 146 9.97 6.98 8.40
N LEU A 147 9.20 6.94 7.33
CA LEU A 147 7.78 6.62 7.37
C LEU A 147 7.63 5.09 7.33
N SER A 148 6.69 4.56 8.11
CA SER A 148 6.17 3.20 7.91
C SER A 148 4.69 3.23 7.61
N PHE A 149 4.23 2.31 6.78
CA PHE A 149 2.82 2.14 6.48
C PHE A 149 2.41 0.67 6.52
N SER A 150 1.11 0.43 6.69
CA SER A 150 0.54 -0.91 6.63
C SER A 150 -0.89 -0.93 6.10
N MET A 151 -1.24 -2.05 5.49
CA MET A 151 -2.60 -2.53 5.25
C MET A 151 -2.71 -3.92 5.85
N TYR A 152 -3.61 -4.12 6.81
CA TYR A 152 -3.71 -5.41 7.49
C TYR A 152 -5.14 -5.71 7.96
N GLU A 153 -5.42 -6.99 8.09
CA GLU A 153 -6.60 -7.55 8.75
C GLU A 153 -6.16 -8.91 9.32
N ASN A 154 -6.20 -9.07 10.63
CA ASN A 154 -5.72 -10.26 11.33
C ASN A 154 -6.60 -10.66 12.52
N GLU A 155 -7.79 -10.06 12.64
CA GLU A 155 -8.70 -10.29 13.75
C GLU A 155 -9.93 -11.10 13.33
N CYS A 156 -10.28 -11.13 12.04
CA CYS A 156 -11.47 -11.85 11.58
C CYS A 156 -11.23 -13.34 11.34
N ASP A 157 -12.26 -14.13 11.59
CA ASP A 157 -12.23 -15.59 11.46
C ASP A 157 -12.53 -16.08 10.03
N GLU A 158 -11.98 -15.40 9.02
CA GLU A 158 -12.25 -15.68 7.61
C GLU A 158 -10.97 -15.74 6.76
N TRP A 159 -10.94 -16.75 5.88
CA TRP A 159 -9.94 -16.84 4.82
C TRP A 159 -10.23 -15.83 3.71
N LYS A 160 -9.23 -15.00 3.41
CA LYS A 160 -9.26 -13.92 2.43
C LYS A 160 -8.61 -14.33 1.14
N LYS A 161 -9.26 -14.03 0.01
CA LYS A 161 -8.69 -14.21 -1.33
C LYS A 161 -9.17 -13.17 -2.32
N GLY A 162 -8.49 -13.09 -3.46
CA GLY A 162 -8.95 -12.32 -4.62
C GLY A 162 -8.58 -10.83 -4.57
N LEU A 163 -7.72 -10.42 -3.64
CA LEU A 163 -7.08 -9.10 -3.64
C LEU A 163 -5.85 -9.13 -4.55
N ILE A 164 -5.72 -8.15 -5.43
CA ILE A 164 -4.55 -7.95 -6.28
C ILE A 164 -3.98 -6.57 -5.98
N ILE A 165 -2.68 -6.49 -5.70
CA ILE A 165 -1.96 -5.25 -5.42
C ILE A 165 -1.03 -4.95 -6.58
N ARG A 166 -1.04 -3.71 -7.09
CA ARG A 166 -0.12 -3.24 -8.13
C ARG A 166 0.99 -2.37 -7.57
N GLU A 167 0.61 -1.37 -6.78
CA GLU A 167 1.55 -0.35 -6.31
C GLU A 167 1.03 0.38 -5.08
N VAL A 168 1.96 1.02 -4.36
CA VAL A 168 1.68 1.93 -3.25
C VAL A 168 2.14 3.32 -3.65
N LYS A 169 1.25 4.30 -3.53
CA LYS A 169 1.46 5.68 -4.00
C LYS A 169 1.51 6.63 -2.82
N PHE A 170 2.46 7.56 -2.88
CA PHE A 170 2.56 8.73 -2.02
C PHE A 170 2.42 9.96 -2.90
N GLN A 171 1.23 10.54 -2.88
CA GLN A 171 0.89 11.69 -3.72
C GLN A 171 0.96 12.98 -2.89
N PRO A 172 1.79 13.96 -3.26
CA PRO A 172 1.79 15.25 -2.59
C PRO A 172 0.50 16.01 -2.93
N GLU A 173 -0.05 16.70 -1.94
CA GLU A 173 -1.06 17.71 -2.19
C GLU A 173 -0.39 18.91 -2.86
N THR A 174 -0.83 19.23 -4.06
CA THR A 174 -0.30 20.36 -4.83
C THR A 174 -1.27 21.52 -4.74
N ALA A 175 -0.74 22.75 -4.60
CA ALA A 175 -1.57 23.92 -4.68
C ALA A 175 -2.16 24.02 -6.10
N VAL A 176 -3.48 23.97 -6.20
CA VAL A 176 -4.16 24.27 -7.46
C VAL A 176 -3.88 25.74 -7.76
N ARG A 177 -3.03 26.02 -8.77
CA ARG A 177 -2.92 27.37 -9.32
C ARG A 177 -4.26 27.71 -9.96
N ARG A 178 -5.14 28.40 -9.23
CA ARG A 178 -6.26 29.10 -9.85
C ARG A 178 -5.64 30.20 -10.70
N ILE A 179 -5.66 30.01 -12.02
CA ILE A 179 -5.45 31.10 -12.97
C ILE A 179 -6.71 31.96 -12.85
N ILE A 180 -6.55 33.18 -12.33
CA ILE A 180 -7.57 34.22 -12.28
C ILE A 180 -7.64 34.91 -13.64
#